data_AF-A0A432FED8-F1
#
_entry.id   AF-A0A432FED8-F1
#
_cell.length_a   1.000
_cell.length_b   1.000
_cell.length_c   1.000
_cell.angle_alpha   90.00
_cell.angle_beta   90.00
_cell.angle_gamma   90.00
#
_symmetry.space_group_name_H-M   'P 1'
#
loop_
_entity.id
_entity.type
_entity.pdbx_description
1 polymer ?
#
loop_
_entity_poly.entity_id
_entity_poly.type
_entity_poly.pdbx_seq_one_letter_code
_entity_poly.pdbx_strand_id
1 'polypeptide(L)'
;YLPLEIKSIRQALAYLGINNLKKYLLVLMVLELAETLRVPIEQYKKMLLAAVLSEKLAEVVEVNEDVAFLGGLFFPSDIVFDIEPIKVAVDLKLYHEILEGYLEDNPKLHCLFYISKVLAFDLKKDEKFEKCLNNLGLNEEILNPYLREAEETVEKLLI
;
A
#
# COMPACT_ATOMS: atom_id res chain seq x y z
N TYR A 1 -21.27 4.03 -21.57
CA TYR A 1 -21.59 4.72 -20.30
C TYR A 1 -20.50 5.75 -20.05
N LEU A 2 -20.84 7.03 -20.02
CA LEU A 2 -19.88 8.07 -19.61
C LEU A 2 -19.75 8.02 -18.08
N PRO A 3 -18.54 8.04 -17.52
CA PRO A 3 -18.37 8.08 -16.07
C PRO A 3 -19.01 9.36 -15.50
N LEU A 4 -19.72 9.23 -14.39
CA LEU A 4 -20.33 10.35 -13.68
C LEU A 4 -19.23 11.28 -13.15
N GLU A 5 -19.18 12.48 -13.70
CA GLU A 5 -18.28 13.54 -13.26
C GLU A 5 -18.57 13.90 -11.79
N ILE A 6 -17.57 13.73 -10.91
CA ILE A 6 -17.67 14.06 -9.49
C ILE A 6 -17.47 15.57 -9.32
N LYS A 7 -18.51 16.29 -8.90
CA LYS A 7 -18.52 17.76 -8.81
C LYS A 7 -18.26 18.30 -7.41
N SER A 8 -18.16 17.44 -6.40
CA SER A 8 -17.86 17.85 -5.02
C SER A 8 -17.35 16.69 -4.16
N ILE A 9 -16.62 17.01 -3.08
CA ILE A 9 -16.18 16.03 -2.06
C ILE A 9 -17.38 15.30 -1.43
N ARG A 10 -18.51 15.99 -1.23
CA ARG A 10 -19.74 15.37 -0.71
C ARG A 10 -20.32 14.33 -1.69
N GLN A 11 -20.23 14.61 -2.99
CA GLN A 11 -20.62 13.66 -4.03
C GLN A 11 -19.64 12.49 -4.09
N ALA A 12 -18.33 12.75 -3.95
CA ALA A 12 -17.31 11.70 -3.86
C ALA A 12 -17.55 10.77 -2.65
N LEU A 13 -17.88 11.34 -1.48
CA LEU A 13 -18.25 10.60 -0.26
C LEU A 13 -19.46 9.69 -0.47
N ALA A 14 -20.50 10.19 -1.15
CA ALA A 14 -21.71 9.44 -1.42
C ALA A 14 -21.53 8.36 -2.51
N TYR A 15 -20.59 8.58 -3.43
CA TYR A 15 -20.39 7.71 -4.60
C TYR A 15 -19.35 6.62 -4.36
N LEU A 16 -18.25 6.97 -3.70
CA LEU A 16 -17.15 6.06 -3.39
C LEU A 16 -17.37 5.37 -2.04
N GLY A 17 -18.14 5.97 -1.13
CA GLY A 17 -18.15 5.60 0.28
C GLY A 17 -16.90 6.15 0.99
N ILE A 18 -17.01 6.31 2.31
CA ILE A 18 -15.97 7.02 3.09
C ILE A 18 -14.62 6.27 3.09
N ASN A 19 -14.64 4.95 2.95
CA ASN A 19 -13.42 4.12 2.95
C ASN A 19 -12.62 4.29 1.65
N ASN A 20 -13.28 4.23 0.49
CA ASN A 20 -12.61 4.48 -0.78
C ASN A 20 -12.13 5.93 -0.88
N LEU A 21 -12.89 6.91 -0.38
CA LEU A 21 -12.43 8.30 -0.38
C LEU A 21 -11.15 8.51 0.42
N LYS A 22 -10.97 7.81 1.56
CA LYS A 22 -9.72 7.86 2.32
C LYS A 22 -8.52 7.38 1.49
N LYS A 23 -8.67 6.26 0.76
CA LYS A 23 -7.64 5.75 -0.15
C LYS A 23 -7.29 6.77 -1.24
N TYR A 24 -8.29 7.37 -1.88
CA TYR A 24 -8.09 8.41 -2.90
C TYR A 24 -7.45 9.70 -2.35
N LEU A 25 -7.85 10.16 -1.17
CA LEU A 25 -7.24 11.34 -0.53
C LEU A 25 -5.75 11.11 -0.21
N LEU A 26 -5.39 9.89 0.17
CA LEU A 26 -3.99 9.55 0.43
C LEU A 26 -3.16 9.46 -0.85
N VAL A 27 -3.75 8.94 -1.95
CA VAL A 27 -3.12 9.02 -3.28
C VAL A 27 -2.92 10.49 -3.69
N LEU A 28 -3.90 11.36 -3.47
CA LEU A 28 -3.77 12.79 -3.75
C LEU A 28 -2.69 13.45 -2.87
N MET A 29 -2.58 13.08 -1.60
CA MET A 29 -1.49 13.54 -0.73
C MET A 29 -0.13 13.07 -1.22
N VAL A 30 -0.04 11.83 -1.69
CA VAL A 30 1.18 11.28 -2.30
C VAL A 30 1.58 12.08 -3.56
N LEU A 31 0.61 12.43 -4.41
CA LEU A 31 0.84 13.26 -5.59
C LEU A 31 1.27 14.69 -5.24
N GLU A 32 0.64 15.33 -4.27
CA GLU A 32 1.02 16.67 -3.78
C GLU A 32 2.43 16.66 -3.16
N LEU A 33 2.76 15.60 -2.40
CA LEU A 33 4.10 15.38 -1.86
C LEU A 33 5.13 15.14 -2.99
N ALA A 34 4.74 14.54 -4.11
CA ALA A 34 5.61 14.37 -5.28
C ALA A 34 6.04 15.69 -5.88
N GLU A 35 5.09 16.59 -6.07
CA GLU A 35 5.37 17.94 -6.57
C GLU A 35 6.23 18.74 -5.59
N THR A 36 6.04 18.53 -4.29
CA THR A 36 6.71 19.30 -3.24
C THR A 36 8.12 18.79 -2.91
N LEU A 37 8.31 17.46 -2.84
CA LEU A 37 9.54 16.82 -2.36
C LEU A 37 10.57 16.52 -3.47
N ARG A 38 10.23 16.77 -4.74
CA ARG A 38 11.07 16.42 -5.92
C ARG A 38 11.46 14.95 -6.01
N VAL A 39 10.70 14.08 -5.34
CA VAL A 39 10.87 12.63 -5.43
C VAL A 39 10.40 12.18 -6.83
N PRO A 40 11.14 11.30 -7.52
CA PRO A 40 10.73 10.82 -8.84
C PRO A 40 9.36 10.14 -8.81
N ILE A 41 8.50 10.42 -9.79
CA ILE A 41 7.15 9.85 -9.90
C ILE A 41 7.15 8.31 -9.77
N GLU A 42 8.19 7.65 -10.30
CA GLU A 42 8.37 6.21 -10.23
C GLU A 42 8.45 5.66 -8.80
N GLN A 43 9.00 6.43 -7.85
CA GLN A 43 9.04 6.00 -6.44
C GLN A 43 7.63 5.96 -5.85
N TYR A 44 6.78 6.92 -6.21
CA TYR A 44 5.38 6.95 -5.79
C TYR A 44 4.55 5.85 -6.44
N LYS A 45 4.83 5.52 -7.71
CA LYS A 45 4.21 4.36 -8.36
C LYS A 45 4.55 3.08 -7.61
N LYS A 46 5.81 2.91 -7.17
CA LYS A 46 6.24 1.76 -6.36
C LYS A 46 5.57 1.73 -4.99
N MET A 47 5.38 2.87 -4.32
CA MET A 47 4.58 2.92 -3.08
C MET A 47 3.12 2.49 -3.31
N LEU A 48 2.51 2.97 -4.39
CA LEU A 48 1.13 2.61 -4.73
C LEU A 48 1.02 1.12 -5.11
N LEU A 49 2.01 0.58 -5.80
CA LEU A 49 2.11 -0.85 -6.09
C LEU A 49 2.20 -1.67 -4.81
N ALA A 50 3.02 -1.25 -3.83
CA ALA A 50 3.10 -1.90 -2.53
C ALA A 50 1.76 -1.86 -1.77
N ALA A 51 1.02 -0.75 -1.86
CA ALA A 51 -0.30 -0.59 -1.25
C ALA A 51 -1.33 -1.55 -1.87
N VAL A 52 -1.46 -1.51 -3.20
CA VAL A 52 -2.42 -2.35 -3.94
C VAL A 52 -2.08 -3.83 -3.79
N LEU A 53 -0.80 -4.19 -3.80
CA LEU A 53 -0.39 -5.58 -3.60
C LEU A 53 -0.72 -6.06 -2.19
N SER A 54 -0.51 -5.22 -1.17
CA SER A 54 -0.87 -5.54 0.22
C SER A 54 -2.37 -5.74 0.36
N GLU A 55 -3.18 -4.89 -0.26
CA GLU A 55 -4.65 -5.02 -0.30
C GLU A 55 -5.09 -6.34 -0.93
N LYS A 56 -4.57 -6.67 -2.12
CA LYS A 56 -4.92 -7.91 -2.82
C LYS A 56 -4.52 -9.16 -2.05
N LEU A 57 -3.32 -9.15 -1.45
CA LEU A 57 -2.86 -10.26 -0.64
C LEU A 57 -3.60 -10.36 0.71
N ALA A 58 -4.21 -9.26 1.19
CA ALA A 58 -4.98 -9.26 2.44
C ALA A 58 -6.17 -10.20 2.40
N GLU A 59 -6.86 -10.28 1.25
CA GLU A 59 -7.96 -11.23 1.01
C GLU A 59 -7.50 -12.68 1.22
N VAL A 60 -6.29 -13.01 0.74
CA VAL A 60 -5.72 -14.36 0.79
C VAL A 60 -5.33 -14.76 2.22
N VAL A 61 -4.79 -13.81 2.98
CA VAL A 61 -4.25 -14.05 4.33
C VAL A 61 -5.23 -13.70 5.46
N GLU A 62 -6.46 -13.34 5.08
CA GLU A 62 -7.60 -13.00 5.95
C GLU A 62 -7.28 -11.84 6.93
N VAL A 63 -6.73 -10.74 6.40
CA VAL A 63 -6.56 -9.49 7.16
C VAL A 63 -7.38 -8.35 6.54
N ASN A 64 -7.58 -7.27 7.29
CA ASN A 64 -8.37 -6.14 6.82
C ASN A 64 -7.68 -5.44 5.62
N GLU A 65 -8.36 -5.41 4.48
CA GLU A 65 -7.88 -4.81 3.22
C GLU A 65 -7.53 -3.32 3.34
N ASP A 66 -8.31 -2.53 4.09
CA ASP A 66 -8.06 -1.10 4.27
C ASP A 66 -6.78 -0.88 5.10
N VAL A 67 -6.61 -1.65 6.18
CA VAL A 67 -5.39 -1.66 7.00
C VAL A 67 -4.19 -2.10 6.17
N ALA A 68 -4.37 -3.13 5.33
CA ALA A 68 -3.34 -3.65 4.46
C ALA A 68 -2.90 -2.62 3.41
N PHE A 69 -3.85 -1.98 2.74
CA PHE A 69 -3.59 -0.94 1.74
C PHE A 69 -2.83 0.24 2.35
N LEU A 70 -3.33 0.79 3.46
CA LEU A 70 -2.74 1.95 4.13
C LEU A 70 -1.37 1.64 4.70
N GLY A 71 -1.22 0.49 5.34
CA GLY A 71 0.05 0.04 5.88
C GLY A 71 1.07 -0.20 4.77
N GLY A 72 0.68 -0.87 3.69
CA GLY A 72 1.53 -1.10 2.51
C GLY A 72 1.96 0.19 1.81
N LEU A 73 1.09 1.20 1.77
CA LEU A 73 1.40 2.50 1.17
C LEU A 73 2.55 3.21 1.89
N PHE A 74 2.55 3.24 3.22
CA PHE A 74 3.53 4.00 3.99
C PHE A 74 4.70 3.18 4.53
N PHE A 75 4.66 1.85 4.44
CA PHE A 75 5.79 0.99 4.85
C PHE A 75 7.11 1.23 4.09
N PRO A 76 7.13 1.62 2.80
CA PRO A 76 8.37 1.97 2.09
C PRO A 76 8.79 3.44 2.26
N SER A 77 8.24 4.17 3.24
CA SER A 77 8.57 5.60 3.46
C SER A 77 10.04 5.86 3.79
N ASP A 78 10.76 4.87 4.32
CA ASP A 78 12.20 4.92 4.53
C ASP A 78 12.97 5.00 3.21
N ILE A 79 12.48 4.32 2.17
CA ILE A 79 13.09 4.35 0.83
C ILE A 79 12.74 5.65 0.10
N VAL A 80 11.49 6.09 0.20
CA VAL A 80 10.98 7.17 -0.65
C VAL A 80 11.17 8.56 -0.04
N PHE A 81 11.03 8.67 1.28
CA PHE A 81 11.09 9.95 1.99
C PHE A 81 12.26 10.06 2.98
N ASP A 82 13.04 9.00 3.17
CA ASP A 82 14.04 8.91 4.24
C ASP A 82 13.41 9.14 5.64
N ILE A 83 12.17 8.64 5.81
CA ILE A 83 11.42 8.73 7.07
C ILE A 83 11.04 7.32 7.51
N GLU A 84 11.30 6.97 8.77
CA GLU A 84 10.89 5.68 9.32
C GLU A 84 9.36 5.50 9.26
N PRO A 85 8.85 4.31 8.84
CA PRO A 85 7.42 4.05 8.73
C PRO A 85 6.62 4.29 10.00
N ILE A 86 7.22 4.00 11.16
CA ILE A 86 6.63 4.24 12.48
C ILE A 86 6.34 5.73 12.67
N LYS A 87 7.28 6.60 12.29
CA LYS A 87 7.09 8.05 12.39
C LYS A 87 5.94 8.53 11.50
N VAL A 88 5.85 8.02 10.27
CA VAL A 88 4.72 8.31 9.37
C VAL A 88 3.39 7.87 9.99
N ALA A 89 3.33 6.66 10.55
CA ALA A 89 2.11 6.14 11.18
C ALA A 89 1.64 7.01 12.35
N VAL A 90 2.57 7.49 13.18
CA VAL A 90 2.28 8.38 14.32
C VAL A 90 1.84 9.76 13.84
N ASP A 91 2.59 10.38 12.92
CA ASP A 91 2.31 11.74 12.43
C ASP A 91 0.96 11.82 11.70
N LEU A 92 0.62 10.78 10.93
CA LEU A 92 -0.66 10.68 10.20
C LEU A 92 -1.80 10.07 11.03
N LYS A 93 -1.54 9.64 12.27
CA LYS A 93 -2.52 8.98 13.15
C LYS A 93 -3.21 7.81 12.47
N LEU A 94 -2.42 6.93 11.85
CA LEU A 94 -2.91 5.72 11.20
C LEU A 94 -3.53 4.75 12.24
N TYR A 95 -4.31 3.77 11.77
CA TYR A 95 -4.92 2.76 12.63
C TYR A 95 -3.87 2.04 13.48
N HIS A 96 -4.20 1.72 14.74
CA HIS A 96 -3.27 1.07 15.67
C HIS A 96 -2.70 -0.24 15.12
N GLU A 97 -3.52 -1.03 14.42
CA GLU A 97 -3.11 -2.28 13.76
C GLU A 97 -1.96 -2.08 12.75
N ILE A 98 -1.90 -0.92 12.08
CA ILE A 98 -0.79 -0.59 11.16
C ILE A 98 0.50 -0.40 11.96
N LEU A 99 0.42 0.26 13.11
CA LEU A 99 1.56 0.47 14.00
C LEU A 99 2.07 -0.88 14.55
N GLU A 100 1.18 -1.79 14.95
CA GLU A 100 1.54 -3.15 15.38
C GLU A 100 2.26 -3.92 14.26
N GLY A 101 1.81 -3.79 13.01
CA GLY A 101 2.50 -4.38 11.86
C GLY A 101 3.88 -3.77 11.60
N TYR A 102 4.05 -2.46 11.84
CA TYR A 102 5.35 -1.79 11.68
C TYR A 102 6.34 -2.13 12.80
N LEU A 103 5.84 -2.39 14.01
CA LEU A 103 6.62 -2.78 15.18
C LEU A 103 6.93 -4.29 15.26
N GLU A 104 6.43 -5.08 14.31
CA GLU A 104 6.50 -6.56 14.33
C GLU A 104 5.65 -7.22 15.44
N ASP A 105 4.84 -6.45 16.18
CA ASP A 105 3.89 -6.94 17.18
C ASP A 105 2.71 -7.71 16.54
N ASN A 106 2.42 -7.43 15.26
CA ASN A 106 1.54 -8.22 14.41
C ASN A 106 2.32 -8.85 13.24
N PRO A 107 2.83 -10.08 13.38
CA PRO A 107 3.69 -10.72 12.37
C PRO A 107 3.02 -10.94 11.01
N LYS A 108 1.68 -11.12 10.98
CA LYS A 108 0.94 -11.28 9.72
C LYS A 108 0.97 -9.98 8.91
N LEU A 109 0.57 -8.87 9.53
CA LEU A 109 0.59 -7.55 8.88
C LEU A 109 2.01 -7.14 8.53
N HIS A 110 2.98 -7.37 9.42
CA HIS A 110 4.37 -7.10 9.14
C HIS A 110 4.87 -7.81 7.87
N CYS A 111 4.63 -9.12 7.80
CA CYS A 111 5.06 -9.91 6.65
C CYS A 111 4.37 -9.51 5.36
N LEU A 112 3.08 -9.15 5.43
CA LEU A 112 2.33 -8.63 4.30
C LEU A 112 2.97 -7.33 3.75
N PHE A 113 3.25 -6.37 4.62
CA PHE A 113 3.88 -5.11 4.22
C PHE A 113 5.30 -5.33 3.68
N TYR A 114 6.06 -6.21 4.32
CA TYR A 114 7.42 -6.52 3.92
C TYR A 114 7.49 -7.19 2.54
N ILE A 115 6.66 -8.21 2.29
CA ILE A 115 6.58 -8.87 0.98
C ILE A 115 6.20 -7.86 -0.11
N SER A 116 5.16 -7.05 0.12
CA SER A 116 4.71 -6.06 -0.85
C SER A 116 5.78 -5.01 -1.14
N LYS A 117 6.51 -4.54 -0.12
CA LYS A 117 7.64 -3.63 -0.28
C LYS A 117 8.76 -4.26 -1.09
N VAL A 118 9.14 -5.51 -0.79
CA VAL A 118 10.22 -6.21 -1.50
C VAL A 118 9.88 -6.36 -2.98
N LEU A 119 8.65 -6.78 -3.30
CA LEU A 119 8.21 -6.97 -4.68
C LEU A 119 8.07 -5.64 -5.42
N ALA A 120 7.40 -4.64 -4.84
CA ALA A 120 7.17 -3.37 -5.53
C ALA A 120 8.45 -2.55 -5.77
N PHE A 121 9.47 -2.72 -4.93
CA PHE A 121 10.74 -2.00 -5.05
C PHE A 121 11.85 -2.82 -5.69
N ASP A 122 11.56 -4.03 -6.19
CA ASP A 122 12.55 -4.95 -6.78
C ASP A 122 13.73 -5.23 -5.84
N LEU A 123 13.46 -5.33 -4.53
CA LEU A 123 14.48 -5.56 -3.52
C LEU A 123 14.95 -7.03 -3.54
N LYS A 124 16.12 -7.27 -2.96
CA LYS A 124 16.63 -8.63 -2.78
C LYS A 124 15.67 -9.43 -1.88
N LYS A 125 15.18 -10.55 -2.40
CA LYS A 125 14.46 -11.58 -1.63
C LYS A 125 15.44 -12.28 -0.69
N ASP A 126 15.47 -11.83 0.56
CA ASP A 126 16.36 -12.34 1.59
C ASP A 126 15.68 -13.44 2.43
N GLU A 127 16.35 -13.89 3.49
CA GLU A 127 15.80 -14.89 4.41
C GLU A 127 14.52 -14.42 5.11
N LYS A 128 14.37 -13.10 5.35
CA LYS A 128 13.18 -12.53 5.96
C LYS A 128 11.99 -12.61 4.99
N PHE A 129 12.22 -12.42 3.70
CA PHE A 129 11.20 -12.60 2.67
C PHE A 129 10.64 -14.04 2.67
N GLU A 130 11.53 -15.04 2.62
CA GLU A 130 11.14 -16.46 2.65
C GLU A 130 10.42 -16.82 3.95
N LYS A 131 10.91 -16.33 5.10
CA LYS A 131 10.24 -16.53 6.39
C LYS A 131 8.83 -15.94 6.38
N CYS A 132 8.66 -14.77 5.78
CA CYS A 132 7.36 -14.13 5.69
C CYS A 132 6.38 -14.83 4.75
N LEU A 133 6.86 -15.38 3.62
CA LEU A 133 6.02 -16.22 2.77
C LEU A 133 5.50 -17.45 3.53
N ASN A 134 6.40 -18.13 4.23
CA ASN A 134 6.05 -19.30 5.04
C ASN A 134 5.05 -18.95 6.16
N ASN A 135 5.25 -17.82 6.86
CA ASN A 135 4.35 -17.36 7.91
C ASN A 135 2.93 -17.06 7.41
N LEU A 136 2.81 -16.62 6.15
CA LEU A 136 1.52 -16.30 5.53
C LEU A 136 0.93 -17.48 4.73
N GLY A 137 1.62 -18.61 4.64
CA GLY A 137 1.19 -19.74 3.80
C GLY A 137 1.21 -19.41 2.30
N LEU A 138 2.06 -18.46 1.90
CA LEU A 138 2.24 -18.04 0.51
C LEU A 138 3.50 -18.67 -0.10
N ASN A 139 3.57 -18.66 -1.42
CA ASN A 139 4.77 -18.99 -2.19
C ASN A 139 4.88 -18.08 -3.42
N GLU A 140 6.03 -18.07 -4.08
CA GLU A 140 6.25 -17.18 -5.23
C GLU A 140 5.28 -17.41 -6.39
N GLU A 141 4.84 -18.65 -6.62
CA GLU A 141 3.89 -18.97 -7.70
C GLU A 141 2.53 -18.30 -7.45
N ILE A 142 2.09 -18.26 -6.19
CA ILE A 142 0.86 -17.59 -5.76
C ILE A 142 0.98 -16.07 -5.89
N LEU A 143 2.16 -15.48 -5.66
CA LEU A 143 2.34 -14.02 -5.69
C LEU A 143 2.25 -13.42 -7.11
N ASN A 144 2.77 -14.13 -8.11
CA ASN A 144 2.87 -13.64 -9.49
C ASN A 144 1.55 -13.15 -10.13
N PRO A 145 0.39 -13.82 -9.97
CA PRO A 145 -0.88 -13.27 -10.45
C PRO A 145 -1.27 -11.98 -9.72
N TYR A 146 -1.12 -11.90 -8.39
CA TYR A 146 -1.46 -10.70 -7.62
C TYR A 146 -0.56 -9.51 -7.94
N LEU A 147 0.74 -9.75 -8.16
CA LEU A 147 1.67 -8.70 -8.57
C LEU A 147 1.25 -8.10 -9.93
N ARG A 148 0.97 -8.95 -10.93
CA ARG A 148 0.50 -8.49 -12.24
C ARG A 148 -0.81 -7.71 -12.16
N GLU A 149 -1.76 -8.19 -11.37
CA GLU A 149 -3.03 -7.49 -11.18
C GLU A 149 -2.85 -6.15 -10.46
N ALA A 150 -1.93 -6.08 -9.51
CA ALA A 150 -1.58 -4.84 -8.82
C ALA A 150 -0.93 -3.84 -9.79
N GLU A 151 0.03 -4.27 -10.62
CA GLU A 151 0.65 -3.46 -11.67
C GLU A 151 -0.41 -2.88 -12.63
N GLU A 152 -1.32 -3.71 -13.14
CA GLU A 152 -2.42 -3.26 -14.00
C GLU A 152 -3.34 -2.25 -13.32
N THR A 153 -3.57 -2.41 -12.02
CA THR A 153 -4.40 -1.50 -11.22
C THR A 153 -3.70 -0.14 -11.06
N VAL A 154 -2.40 -0.14 -10.75
CA VAL A 154 -1.60 1.08 -10.61
C VAL A 154 -1.56 1.86 -11.93
N GLU A 155 -1.32 1.19 -13.06
CA GLU A 155 -1.33 1.84 -14.38
C GLU A 155 -2.67 2.52 -14.67
N LYS A 156 -3.79 1.88 -14.33
CA LYS A 156 -5.14 2.48 -14.51
C LYS A 156 -5.39 3.69 -13.61
N LEU A 157 -4.73 3.79 -12.46
CA LEU A 157 -4.90 4.91 -11.53
C LEU A 157 -4.10 6.15 -11.94
N LEU A 158 -3.15 6.00 -12.87
CA LEU A 158 -2.20 7.05 -13.28
C LEU A 158 -2.46 7.59 -14.69
N ILE A 159 -3.54 7.14 -15.35
CA ILE A 159 -4.05 7.62 -16.65
C ILE A 159 -5.18 8.62 -16.41
#